data_AF-A0A089KTF0-F1
#
_entry.id   AF-A0A089KTF0-F1
#
_cell.length_a   1.000
_cell.length_b   1.000
_cell.length_c   1.000
_cell.angle_alpha   90.00
_cell.angle_beta   90.00
_cell.angle_gamma   90.00
#
_symmetry.space_group_name_H-M   'P 1'
#
loop_
_entity.id
_entity.type
_entity.pdbx_description
1 polymer ?
#
loop_
_entity_poly.entity_id
_entity_poly.type
_entity_poly.pdbx_seq_one_letter_code
_entity_poly.pdbx_strand_id
1 'polypeptide(L)' 'MARTKTQKALRQAERTGTWCAEKNRRAASDYGAISQHVRVIPDKREKLNKIKHKERIFQDGAPFDLYRGRAV' A
#
# COMPACT_ATOMS: atom_id res chain seq x y z
N MET A 1 14.85 21.21 -9.52
CA MET A 1 13.38 21.08 -9.34
C MET A 1 12.77 22.47 -9.17
N ALA A 2 11.87 22.87 -10.06
CA ALA A 2 11.12 24.10 -9.89
C ALA A 2 10.10 23.98 -8.74
N ARG A 3 10.04 24.97 -7.86
CA ARG A 3 9.03 25.04 -6.79
C ARG A 3 7.64 25.30 -7.37
N THR A 4 6.62 24.72 -6.75
CA THR A 4 5.22 25.00 -7.11
C THR A 4 4.84 26.44 -6.76
N LYS A 5 3.78 26.97 -7.39
CA LYS A 5 3.30 28.34 -7.12
C LYS A 5 2.92 28.53 -5.65
N THR A 6 2.26 27.54 -5.04
CA THR A 6 1.87 27.54 -3.62
C THR A 6 3.08 27.62 -2.68
N GLN A 7 4.14 26.83 -2.94
CA GLN A 7 5.36 26.89 -2.13
C GLN A 7 6.06 28.26 -2.21
N LYS A 8 6.01 28.92 -3.37
CA LYS A 8 6.56 30.26 -3.53
C LYS A 8 5.74 31.30 -2.74
N ALA A 9 4.41 31.21 -2.79
CA ALA A 9 3.52 32.12 -2.07
C ALA A 9 3.67 32.01 -0.54
N LEU A 10 3.72 30.78 -0.01
CA LEU A 10 3.95 30.53 1.42
C LEU A 10 5.28 31.13 1.89
N ARG A 11 6.36 30.87 1.14
CA ARG A 11 7.70 31.37 1.48
C ARG A 11 7.81 32.90 1.41
N GLN A 12 7.11 33.53 0.45
CA GLN A 12 7.08 34.98 0.37
C GLN A 12 6.40 35.56 1.61
N ALA A 13 5.22 35.03 1.96
CA ALA A 13 4.45 35.44 3.13
C ALA A 13 5.21 35.25 4.45
N GLU A 14 5.97 34.16 4.61
CA GLU A 14 6.86 33.95 5.75
C GLU A 14 7.96 35.01 5.85
N ARG A 15 8.55 35.41 4.71
CA ARG A 15 9.64 36.41 4.67
C ARG A 15 9.16 37.82 4.94
N THR A 16 7.99 38.18 4.42
CA THR A 16 7.44 39.53 4.56
C THR A 16 6.58 39.69 5.81
N GLY A 17 6.33 38.61 6.55
CA GLY A 17 5.41 38.62 7.69
C GLY A 17 3.95 38.88 7.28
N THR A 18 3.63 38.77 5.98
CA THR A 18 2.28 39.03 5.47
C THR A 18 1.44 37.76 5.46
N TRP A 19 0.13 37.96 5.41
CA TRP A 19 -0.82 36.86 5.27
C TRP A 19 -0.91 36.39 3.81
N CYS A 20 -1.15 35.09 3.59
CA CYS A 20 -1.50 34.55 2.28
C CYS A 20 -2.58 33.47 2.40
N ALA A 21 -3.45 33.38 1.40
CA ALA A 21 -4.59 32.46 1.40
C ALA A 21 -4.16 30.98 1.44
N GLU A 22 -2.98 30.66 0.91
CA GLU A 22 -2.41 29.32 0.92
C GLU A 22 -2.17 28.78 2.33
N LYS A 23 -1.95 29.65 3.34
CA LYS A 23 -1.78 29.23 4.76
C LYS A 23 -3.04 28.60 5.35
N ASN A 24 -4.22 28.90 4.79
CA ASN A 24 -5.49 28.34 5.26
C ASN A 24 -5.83 26.99 4.60
N ARG A 25 -5.04 26.53 3.63
CA ARG A 25 -5.26 25.23 3.00
C ARG A 25 -4.87 24.13 3.98
N ARG A 26 -5.62 23.03 3.97
CA ARG A 26 -5.28 21.85 4.75
C ARG A 26 -3.92 21.30 4.34
N ALA A 27 -3.03 21.15 5.32
CA ALA A 27 -1.73 20.54 5.16
C ALA A 27 -1.84 19.01 5.33
N ALA A 28 -0.79 18.30 4.92
CA ALA A 28 -0.73 16.84 5.09
C ALA A 28 -0.82 16.43 6.58
N SER A 29 -0.42 17.29 7.51
CA SER A 29 -0.61 17.10 8.96
C SER A 29 -2.08 17.08 9.40
N ASP A 30 -2.95 17.76 8.66
CA ASP A 30 -4.38 17.90 8.99
C ASP A 30 -5.17 16.66 8.54
N TYR A 31 -4.57 15.87 7.65
CA TYR A 31 -5.02 14.56 7.26
C TYR A 31 -4.32 13.57 8.19
N GLY A 32 -4.93 13.33 9.36
CA GLY A 32 -4.33 12.63 10.51
C GLY A 32 -3.69 11.26 10.21
N ALA A 33 -3.13 10.65 11.27
CA ALA A 33 -2.16 9.54 11.30
C ALA A 33 -2.41 8.28 10.40
N ILE A 34 -3.54 8.18 9.72
CA ILE A 34 -3.92 7.07 8.85
C ILE A 34 -4.14 7.59 7.43
N SER A 35 -3.55 6.90 6.46
CA SER A 35 -3.68 7.27 5.05
C SER A 35 -5.15 7.27 4.59
N GLN A 36 -5.55 8.35 3.90
CA GLN A 36 -6.93 8.58 3.47
C GLN A 36 -7.36 7.81 2.21
N HIS A 37 -6.47 7.01 1.63
CA HIS A 37 -6.83 6.24 0.44
C HIS A 37 -7.92 5.20 0.79
N VAL A 38 -8.85 5.00 -0.14
CA VAL A 38 -9.76 3.86 -0.07
C VAL A 38 -8.94 2.60 -0.25
N ARG A 39 -8.96 1.72 0.75
CA ARG A 39 -8.34 0.39 0.65
C ARG A 39 -9.27 -0.50 -0.15
N VAL A 40 -8.85 -0.86 -1.35
CA VAL A 40 -9.58 -1.79 -2.21
C VAL A 40 -9.05 -3.19 -1.98
N ILE A 41 -9.96 -4.15 -1.80
CA ILE A 41 -9.60 -5.56 -1.70
C ILE A 41 -9.23 -6.05 -3.11
N PRO A 42 -8.12 -6.80 -3.28
CA PRO A 42 -7.73 -7.29 -4.59
C PRO A 42 -8.82 -8.12 -5.26
N ASP A 43 -8.92 -8.00 -6.57
CA ASP A 43 -9.91 -8.70 -7.38
C ASP A 43 -9.58 -10.21 -7.50
N LYS A 44 -10.47 -10.97 -8.14
CA LYS A 44 -10.26 -12.41 -8.33
C LYS A 44 -9.01 -12.70 -9.17
N ARG A 45 -8.71 -11.89 -10.18
CA ARG A 45 -7.57 -12.09 -11.09
C ARG A 45 -6.25 -11.82 -10.35
N GLU A 46 -6.17 -10.73 -9.60
CA GLU A 46 -5.04 -10.35 -8.76
C GLU A 46 -4.77 -11.39 -7.67
N LYS A 47 -5.83 -11.95 -7.07
CA LYS A 47 -5.70 -13.03 -6.07
C LYS A 47 -5.20 -14.33 -6.69
N LEU A 48 -5.74 -14.75 -7.85
CA LEU A 48 -5.36 -16.01 -8.49
C LEU A 48 -3.96 -15.97 -9.11
N ASN A 49 -3.55 -14.82 -9.66
CA ASN A 49 -2.20 -14.65 -10.21
C ASN A 49 -1.14 -14.49 -9.11
N LYS A 50 -1.55 -14.23 -7.87
CA LYS A 50 -0.65 -14.16 -6.72
C LYS A 50 -0.29 -15.58 -6.27
N ILE A 51 0.80 -16.11 -6.81
CA ILE A 51 1.40 -17.36 -6.32
C ILE A 51 2.03 -17.10 -4.94
N LYS A 52 1.21 -17.16 -3.88
CA LYS A 52 1.67 -16.92 -2.50
C LYS A 52 2.33 -18.17 -1.88
N HIS A 53 1.80 -19.35 -2.19
CA HIS A 53 2.32 -20.63 -1.73
C HIS A 53 2.47 -21.52 -2.95
N LYS A 54 3.71 -21.87 -3.31
CA LYS A 54 3.97 -22.88 -4.34
C LYS A 54 3.78 -24.24 -3.68
N GLU A 55 2.72 -24.95 -4.07
CA GLU A 55 2.65 -26.39 -3.84
C GLU A 55 3.91 -27.01 -4.46
N ARG A 56 4.69 -27.76 -3.68
CA ARG A 56 5.71 -28.63 -4.27
C ARG A 56 4.93 -29.70 -4.99
N ILE A 57 4.85 -29.59 -6.32
CA ILE A 57 4.40 -30.70 -7.16
C ILE A 57 5.47 -31.78 -6.96
N PHE A 58 5.21 -32.71 -6.05
CA PHE A 58 6.04 -33.90 -5.91
C PHE A 58 5.85 -34.70 -7.19
N GLN A 59 6.87 -34.67 -8.05
CA GLN A 59 7.05 -35.72 -9.05
C GLN A 59 7.58 -36.94 -8.28
N ASP A 60 6.98 -38.10 -8.54
CA ASP A 60 7.23 -39.43 -7.95
C ASP A 60 6.59 -39.75 -6.59
N GLY A 61 5.29 -40.03 -6.64
CA GLY A 61 4.61 -40.85 -5.63
C GLY A 61 3.34 -40.24 -5.08
N ALA A 62 2.22 -40.94 -5.24
CA ALA A 62 0.94 -40.56 -4.67
C ALA A 62 1.01 -40.51 -3.12
N PRO A 63 0.73 -39.37 -2.46
CA PRO A 63 0.91 -39.20 -1.01
C PRO A 63 -0.07 -39.99 -0.14
N PHE A 64 -1.11 -40.59 -0.72
CA PHE A 64 -2.13 -41.35 0.01
C PHE A 64 -1.72 -42.80 0.33
N ASP A 65 -0.64 -43.32 -0.26
CA ASP A 65 -0.24 -44.73 -0.10
C ASP A 65 0.60 -44.99 1.18
N LEU A 66 0.98 -43.94 1.90
CA LEU A 66 1.78 -44.05 3.13
C LEU A 66 1.01 -44.61 4.35
N TYR A 67 -0.32 -44.75 4.27
CA TYR A 67 -1.15 -45.20 5.39
C TYR A 67 -1.53 -46.68 5.33
N ARG A 68 -1.09 -47.44 4.31
CA ARG A 68 -1.46 -48.87 4.16
C ARG A 68 -0.57 -49.84 4.94
N GLY A 69 0.51 -49.37 5.56
CA GLY A 69 1.55 -50.20 6.17
C GLY A 69 1.55 -50.32 7.70
N ARG A 70 0.49 -49.89 8.41
CA ARG A 70 0.42 -50.03 9.89
C ARG A 70 -0.88 -50.67 10.35
N ALA A 71 -1.04 -51.94 10.02
CA ALA A 71 -1.89 -52.84 10.80
C ALA A 71 -0.98 -53.53 11.84
N VAL A 72 -1.24 -53.27 13.12
CA VAL A 72 -0.77 -54.09 14.25
C VAL A 72 -1.71 -55.29 14.37
#